data_AF-V9VRB7-F1
#
_entry.id   AF-V9VRB7-F1
#
_cell.length_a   1.000
_cell.length_b   1.000
_cell.length_c   1.000
_cell.angle_alpha   90.00
_cell.angle_beta   90.00
_cell.angle_gamma   90.00
#
_symmetry.space_group_name_H-M   'P 1'
#
loop_
_entity.id
_entity.type
_entity.pdbx_description
1 polymer ?
#
loop_
_entity_poly.entity_id
_entity_poly.type
_entity_poly.pdbx_seq_one_letter_code
_entity_poly.pdbx_strand_id
1 'polypeptide(L)'
;MRLTCPNCAAQYEVPEDVIPDEGRDVQCSSCGQTWFQASAEAVAARAAGETAPDAAGIQAAAAQAAEDYPEPEMPGDLPGEPAETPAAAGAAPRDMPEPAAGAPETGEDDDPDAWTGADATGAADAEPEAPPRTRALNPALSDILREEAEREAALRAAEGHSLETQPDLGLEAAATAEDGAARRSRQARDRMARIRGEDPRQLAAAETGSRKELLPDIEEINSTLRSAGSAAPPLQPASAQPPVQRKRSFARGFSLSVIAALVMVMIYDNATLISEKLPQADPALSSYVGWVDQARLWLDDQVKSLTSAQ
;
A
#
# COMPACT_ATOMS: atom_id res chain seq x y z
N MET A 1 6.53 -18.81 -28.75
CA MET A 1 6.90 -17.37 -28.64
C MET A 1 7.27 -16.95 -27.21
N ARG A 2 8.03 -15.84 -27.05
CA ARG A 2 8.39 -15.25 -25.73
C ARG A 2 7.67 -13.92 -25.52
N LEU A 3 7.00 -13.78 -24.38
CA LEU A 3 6.31 -12.55 -23.98
C LEU A 3 7.04 -11.89 -22.81
N THR A 4 7.09 -10.56 -22.81
CA THR A 4 7.68 -9.77 -21.73
C THR A 4 6.61 -8.83 -21.16
N CYS A 5 6.39 -8.89 -19.85
CA CYS A 5 5.44 -7.99 -19.19
C CYS A 5 5.96 -6.54 -19.24
N PRO A 6 5.15 -5.56 -19.68
CA PRO A 6 5.58 -4.16 -19.77
C PRO A 6 5.74 -3.48 -18.40
N ASN A 7 5.15 -4.04 -17.34
CA ASN A 7 5.20 -3.43 -16.00
C ASN A 7 6.40 -3.94 -15.17
N CYS A 8 6.54 -5.26 -15.02
CA CYS A 8 7.56 -5.85 -14.14
C CYS A 8 8.72 -6.56 -14.88
N ALA A 9 8.74 -6.50 -16.22
CA ALA A 9 9.75 -7.14 -17.08
C ALA A 9 9.91 -8.66 -16.89
N ALA A 10 8.91 -9.34 -16.33
CA ALA A 10 8.87 -10.79 -16.26
C ALA A 10 8.77 -11.39 -17.68
N GLN A 11 9.51 -12.46 -17.94
CA GLN A 11 9.53 -13.18 -19.22
C GLN A 11 8.75 -14.49 -19.10
N TYR A 12 7.89 -14.76 -20.08
CA TYR A 12 7.07 -15.96 -20.17
C TYR A 12 7.29 -16.64 -21.52
N GLU A 13 7.46 -17.96 -21.50
CA GLU A 13 7.52 -18.78 -22.71
C GLU A 13 6.15 -19.41 -22.90
N VAL A 14 5.46 -19.01 -23.98
CA VAL A 14 4.09 -19.44 -24.29
C VAL A 14 4.10 -20.06 -25.69
N PRO A 15 3.55 -21.27 -25.85
CA PRO A 15 3.43 -21.88 -27.16
C PRO A 15 2.42 -21.12 -28.02
N GLU A 16 2.62 -21.13 -29.33
CA GLU A 16 1.95 -20.21 -30.27
C GLU A 16 0.47 -20.54 -30.49
N ASP A 17 0.06 -21.77 -30.22
CA ASP A 17 -1.32 -22.25 -30.23
C ASP A 17 -2.24 -21.60 -29.17
N VAL A 18 -1.65 -21.00 -28.14
CA VAL A 18 -2.41 -20.36 -27.03
C VAL A 18 -2.83 -18.92 -27.36
N ILE A 19 -2.22 -18.30 -28.38
CA ILE A 19 -2.56 -16.94 -28.84
C ILE A 19 -3.15 -17.03 -30.25
N PRO A 20 -4.49 -16.86 -30.40
CA PRO A 20 -5.16 -16.91 -31.69
C PRO A 20 -4.63 -15.85 -32.67
N ASP A 21 -4.96 -16.02 -33.96
CA ASP A 21 -4.53 -15.10 -35.02
C ASP A 21 -5.06 -13.67 -34.82
N GLU A 22 -6.26 -13.53 -34.24
CA GLU A 22 -6.82 -12.23 -33.83
C GLU A 22 -6.06 -11.53 -32.68
N GLY A 23 -5.14 -12.24 -32.00
CA GLY A 23 -4.49 -11.79 -30.78
C GLY A 23 -5.35 -12.03 -29.53
N ARG A 24 -4.77 -11.84 -28.35
CA ARG A 24 -5.45 -12.10 -27.07
C ARG A 24 -4.92 -11.22 -25.94
N ASP A 25 -5.81 -10.85 -25.02
CA ASP A 25 -5.42 -10.23 -23.76
C ASP A 25 -4.77 -11.26 -22.82
N VAL A 26 -3.57 -10.94 -22.35
CA VAL A 26 -2.79 -11.77 -21.44
C VAL A 26 -2.55 -11.04 -20.13
N GLN A 27 -2.60 -11.77 -19.02
CA GLN A 27 -2.37 -11.23 -17.68
C GLN A 27 -1.03 -11.72 -17.11
N CYS A 28 -0.24 -10.81 -16.57
CA CYS A 28 1.01 -11.14 -15.89
C CYS A 28 0.73 -11.83 -14.55
N SER A 29 1.22 -13.06 -14.36
CA SER A 29 1.11 -13.77 -13.08
C SER A 29 1.92 -13.14 -11.94
N SER A 30 2.91 -12.29 -12.24
CA SER A 30 3.77 -11.67 -11.24
C SER A 30 3.27 -10.31 -10.74
N CYS A 31 2.57 -9.52 -11.56
CA CYS A 31 2.11 -8.17 -11.18
C CYS A 31 0.64 -7.89 -11.51
N GLY A 32 -0.08 -8.83 -12.14
CA GLY A 32 -1.49 -8.70 -12.48
C GLY A 32 -1.81 -7.82 -13.69
N GLN A 33 -0.80 -7.15 -14.28
CA GLN A 33 -1.02 -6.28 -15.44
C GLN A 33 -1.54 -7.07 -16.63
N THR A 34 -2.60 -6.56 -17.25
CA THR A 34 -3.19 -7.12 -18.47
C THR A 34 -2.77 -6.29 -19.67
N TRP A 35 -2.35 -6.93 -20.75
CA TRP A 35 -2.05 -6.26 -22.02
C TRP A 35 -2.43 -7.14 -23.20
N PHE A 36 -2.66 -6.49 -24.34
CA PHE A 36 -2.98 -7.17 -25.58
C PHE A 36 -1.71 -7.72 -26.26
N GLN A 37 -1.69 -9.01 -26.56
CA GLN A 37 -0.63 -9.67 -27.30
C GLN A 37 -1.12 -10.08 -28.69
N ALA A 38 -0.50 -9.54 -29.74
CA ALA A 38 -0.73 -9.95 -31.12
C ALA A 38 -0.13 -11.34 -31.40
N SER A 39 -0.69 -12.06 -32.37
CA SER A 39 -0.24 -13.37 -32.83
C SER A 39 1.20 -13.33 -33.36
N ALA A 40 1.90 -14.47 -33.31
CA ALA A 40 3.25 -14.58 -33.83
C ALA A 40 3.32 -14.20 -35.33
N GLU A 41 2.30 -14.55 -36.10
CA GLU A 41 2.18 -14.19 -37.51
C GLU A 41 1.98 -12.68 -37.72
N ALA A 42 1.10 -12.03 -36.93
CA ALA A 42 0.91 -10.58 -37.03
C ALA A 42 2.16 -9.80 -36.62
N VAL A 43 2.90 -10.29 -35.62
CA VAL A 43 4.19 -9.70 -35.22
C VAL A 43 5.24 -9.92 -36.32
N ALA A 44 5.28 -11.11 -36.93
CA ALA A 44 6.18 -11.42 -38.03
C ALA A 44 5.87 -10.60 -39.29
N ALA A 45 4.60 -10.42 -39.64
CA ALA A 45 4.16 -9.59 -40.78
C ALA A 45 4.52 -8.11 -40.57
N ARG A 46 4.35 -7.58 -39.35
CA ARG A 46 4.79 -6.23 -38.98
C ARG A 46 6.32 -6.08 -39.06
N ALA A 47 7.07 -7.10 -38.64
CA ALA A 47 8.52 -7.11 -38.73
C ALA A 47 9.02 -7.25 -40.19
N ALA A 48 8.27 -7.95 -41.05
CA ALA A 48 8.56 -8.11 -42.47
C ALA A 48 8.14 -6.90 -43.32
N GLY A 49 7.50 -5.89 -42.73
CA GLY A 49 7.09 -4.67 -43.45
C GLY A 49 5.99 -4.90 -44.48
N GLU A 50 5.28 -6.02 -44.42
CA GLU A 50 4.25 -6.38 -45.39
C GLU A 50 2.90 -5.82 -44.91
N THR A 51 2.65 -4.56 -45.28
CA THR A 51 1.40 -3.86 -45.01
C THR A 51 0.28 -4.40 -45.90
N ALA A 52 -0.76 -4.97 -45.29
CA ALA A 52 -2.10 -5.08 -45.89
C ALA A 52 -2.96 -3.86 -45.48
N PRO A 53 -4.08 -3.65 -46.18
CA PRO A 53 -4.25 -2.71 -47.28
C PRO A 53 -4.35 -1.23 -46.86
N ASP A 54 -4.15 -0.38 -47.87
CA ASP A 54 -4.20 1.07 -47.94
C ASP A 54 -5.09 1.80 -46.90
N ALA A 55 -4.42 2.54 -46.00
CA ALA A 55 -5.01 3.49 -45.07
C ALA A 55 -5.73 4.68 -45.76
N ALA A 56 -5.63 4.84 -47.08
CA ALA A 56 -6.37 5.85 -47.83
C ALA A 56 -7.88 5.58 -47.88
N GLY A 57 -8.33 4.32 -47.71
CA GLY A 57 -9.76 3.99 -47.73
C GLY A 57 -10.53 4.45 -46.48
N ILE A 58 -9.86 4.55 -45.31
CA ILE A 58 -10.51 4.91 -44.04
C ILE A 58 -10.61 6.44 -43.90
N GLN A 59 -9.64 7.19 -44.43
CA GLN A 59 -9.68 8.66 -44.44
C GLN A 59 -10.72 9.21 -45.42
N ALA A 60 -10.98 8.52 -46.54
CA ALA A 60 -12.05 8.92 -47.46
C ALA A 60 -13.45 8.77 -46.85
N ALA A 61 -13.69 7.76 -46.01
CA ALA A 61 -14.99 7.54 -45.36
C ALA A 61 -15.26 8.52 -44.20
N ALA A 62 -14.22 8.91 -43.44
CA ALA A 62 -14.36 9.88 -42.35
C ALA A 62 -14.59 11.32 -42.87
N ALA A 63 -14.05 11.68 -44.03
CA ALA A 63 -14.27 13.00 -44.65
C ALA A 63 -15.71 13.17 -45.18
N GLN A 64 -16.38 12.10 -45.59
CA GLN A 64 -17.74 12.14 -46.14
C GLN A 64 -18.84 12.19 -45.05
N ALA A 65 -18.51 11.92 -43.79
CA ALA A 65 -19.45 11.96 -42.66
C ALA A 65 -19.44 13.30 -41.89
N ALA A 66 -18.56 14.24 -42.27
CA ALA A 66 -18.39 15.52 -41.58
C ALA A 66 -19.14 16.70 -42.25
N GLU A 67 -19.78 16.50 -43.40
CA GLU A 67 -20.54 17.56 -44.11
C GLU A 67 -22.03 17.62 -43.74
N ASP A 68 -22.54 16.76 -42.85
CA ASP A 68 -23.97 16.65 -42.52
C ASP A 68 -24.26 16.77 -41.01
N TYR A 69 -23.64 17.75 -40.34
CA TYR A 69 -24.05 18.19 -39.00
C TYR A 69 -24.28 19.71 -39.01
N PRO A 70 -25.52 20.19 -38.78
CA PRO A 70 -25.77 21.60 -38.58
C PRO A 70 -25.15 22.08 -37.26
N GLU A 71 -24.38 23.17 -37.36
CA GLU A 71 -23.74 23.87 -36.25
C GLU A 71 -24.78 24.40 -35.25
N PRO A 72 -24.67 24.11 -33.94
CA PRO A 72 -25.62 24.63 -32.95
C PRO A 72 -25.39 26.14 -32.72
N GLU A 73 -26.40 26.94 -33.04
CA GLU A 73 -26.41 28.38 -32.76
C GLU A 73 -26.37 28.64 -31.25
N MET A 74 -25.29 29.28 -30.79
CA MET A 74 -25.15 29.83 -29.45
C MET A 74 -26.01 31.10 -29.32
N PRO A 75 -27.00 31.18 -28.42
CA PRO A 75 -27.69 32.44 -28.16
C PRO A 75 -26.78 33.37 -27.36
N GLY A 76 -26.44 34.50 -27.97
CA GLY A 76 -25.79 35.63 -27.33
C GLY A 76 -26.74 36.44 -26.43
N ASP A 77 -26.13 37.42 -25.76
CA ASP A 77 -26.73 38.47 -24.92
C ASP A 77 -27.05 38.12 -23.45
N LEU A 78 -26.04 38.27 -22.60
CA LEU A 78 -26.22 38.75 -21.23
C LEU A 78 -25.78 40.22 -21.17
N PRO A 79 -26.66 41.18 -20.81
CA PRO A 79 -26.31 42.60 -20.75
C PRO A 79 -25.30 42.88 -19.63
N GLY A 80 -24.22 43.57 -19.99
CA GLY A 80 -23.21 44.06 -19.06
C GLY A 80 -23.73 45.16 -18.14
N GLU A 81 -23.42 45.03 -16.85
CA GLU A 81 -23.49 46.14 -15.90
C GLU A 81 -22.39 47.16 -16.23
N PRO A 82 -22.73 48.46 -16.35
CA PRO A 82 -21.77 49.47 -16.78
C PRO A 82 -20.84 49.88 -15.63
N ALA A 83 -19.55 49.89 -15.95
CA ALA A 83 -18.54 50.62 -15.21
C ALA A 83 -18.77 52.13 -15.39
N GLU A 84 -19.05 52.84 -14.30
CA GLU A 84 -18.97 54.30 -14.24
C GLU A 84 -18.09 54.73 -13.05
N THR A 85 -16.97 55.36 -13.39
CA THR A 85 -16.34 56.43 -12.60
C THR A 85 -15.96 57.49 -13.64
N PRO A 86 -16.21 58.79 -13.41
CA PRO A 86 -15.31 59.57 -12.56
C PRO A 86 -15.94 60.80 -11.85
N ALA A 87 -15.32 61.26 -10.76
CA ALA A 87 -14.95 62.67 -10.52
C ALA A 87 -14.73 62.97 -9.01
N ALA A 88 -13.72 63.81 -8.75
CA ALA A 88 -13.14 64.13 -7.46
C ALA A 88 -13.88 65.23 -6.67
N ALA A 89 -13.75 65.21 -5.34
CA ALA A 89 -13.27 66.33 -4.51
C ALA A 89 -13.60 66.15 -3.01
N GLY A 90 -12.58 66.27 -2.15
CA GLY A 90 -12.64 67.16 -0.99
C GLY A 90 -13.05 66.60 0.39
N ALA A 91 -12.14 66.83 1.35
CA ALA A 91 -12.38 67.18 2.76
C ALA A 91 -12.34 66.07 3.84
N ALA A 92 -11.15 65.95 4.43
CA ALA A 92 -10.80 65.90 5.86
C ALA A 92 -11.45 64.85 6.81
N PRO A 93 -10.64 64.07 7.56
CA PRO A 93 -11.13 63.22 8.64
C PRO A 93 -11.42 64.08 9.88
N ARG A 94 -12.56 63.83 10.53
CA ARG A 94 -12.91 64.44 11.81
C ARG A 94 -12.41 63.55 12.95
N ASP A 95 -11.49 64.13 13.70
CA ASP A 95 -11.13 63.78 15.08
C ASP A 95 -12.34 63.72 16.03
N MET A 96 -12.18 62.90 17.08
CA MET A 96 -12.25 63.29 18.52
C MET A 96 -13.07 62.29 19.38
N PRO A 97 -12.82 62.12 20.70
CA PRO A 97 -11.56 62.12 21.48
C PRO A 97 -11.37 60.88 22.39
N GLU A 98 -10.11 60.69 22.77
CA GLU A 98 -9.59 59.98 23.94
C GLU A 98 -9.89 60.73 25.26
N PRO A 99 -10.14 60.05 26.39
CA PRO A 99 -9.92 60.63 27.71
C PRO A 99 -8.67 60.04 28.39
N ALA A 100 -7.77 60.95 28.77
CA ALA A 100 -6.51 60.67 29.44
C ALA A 100 -6.65 60.36 30.95
N ALA A 101 -5.74 59.48 31.39
CA ALA A 101 -4.93 59.52 32.61
C ALA A 101 -5.59 59.53 34.01
N GLY A 102 -5.28 58.45 34.75
CA GLY A 102 -5.28 58.39 36.21
C GLY A 102 -4.70 57.06 36.71
N ALA A 103 -3.37 56.97 36.87
CA ALA A 103 -2.67 55.92 37.63
C ALA A 103 -2.84 56.20 39.17
N PRO A 104 -2.51 55.30 40.13
CA PRO A 104 -1.47 54.26 39.99
C PRO A 104 -1.61 52.93 40.80
N GLU A 105 -0.67 52.01 40.50
CA GLU A 105 -0.05 50.93 41.30
C GLU A 105 -0.84 49.70 41.78
N THR A 106 -0.54 48.55 41.16
CA THR A 106 -0.11 47.23 41.72
C THR A 106 -0.06 46.29 40.50
N GLY A 107 0.98 45.57 40.11
CA GLY A 107 2.11 44.95 40.79
C GLY A 107 2.32 43.63 40.03
N GLU A 108 3.51 43.47 39.47
CA GLU A 108 4.10 42.28 38.82
C GLU A 108 3.53 41.76 37.48
N ASP A 109 4.28 42.07 36.41
CA ASP A 109 4.39 41.33 35.14
C ASP A 109 5.51 40.26 35.21
N ASP A 110 5.43 39.36 34.23
CA ASP A 110 6.45 38.47 33.62
C ASP A 110 6.58 37.04 34.18
N ASP A 111 6.02 36.00 33.52
CA ASP A 111 6.48 35.25 32.31
C ASP A 111 7.66 34.27 32.62
N PRO A 112 8.01 33.29 31.76
CA PRO A 112 8.05 31.86 32.07
C PRO A 112 9.49 31.30 31.90
N ASP A 113 9.63 29.99 32.00
CA ASP A 113 10.85 29.21 31.71
C ASP A 113 12.06 29.45 32.63
N ALA A 114 12.33 28.48 33.51
CA ALA A 114 13.71 28.08 33.82
C ALA A 114 13.74 26.74 34.55
N TRP A 115 13.83 25.66 33.77
CA TRP A 115 14.42 24.42 34.24
C TRP A 115 15.91 24.66 34.48
N THR A 116 16.33 24.77 35.74
CA THR A 116 17.73 24.61 36.13
C THR A 116 17.82 23.78 37.41
N GLY A 117 18.56 22.69 37.34
CA GLY A 117 18.81 21.79 38.45
C GLY A 117 19.79 22.36 39.49
N ALA A 118 19.78 21.76 40.67
CA ALA A 118 20.94 21.16 41.34
C ALA A 118 20.56 20.77 42.78
N ASP A 119 20.72 19.48 43.05
CA ASP A 119 21.26 18.86 44.26
C ASP A 119 20.89 19.39 45.66
N ALA A 120 20.29 18.51 46.48
CA ALA A 120 20.99 17.89 47.61
C ALA A 120 20.07 16.93 48.40
N THR A 121 20.42 15.64 48.32
CA THR A 121 20.42 14.61 49.37
C THR A 121 19.40 14.67 50.52
N GLY A 122 18.57 13.61 50.58
CA GLY A 122 17.91 13.16 51.82
C GLY A 122 17.25 11.80 51.61
N ALA A 123 17.96 10.72 51.95
CA ALA A 123 17.37 9.39 52.04
C ALA A 123 16.51 9.28 53.32
N ALA A 124 15.22 8.97 53.17
CA ALA A 124 14.39 8.40 54.23
C ALA A 124 13.19 7.66 53.60
N ASP A 125 13.04 6.38 53.97
CA ASP A 125 11.89 5.50 53.75
C ASP A 125 10.51 6.16 53.99
N ALA A 126 9.55 5.97 53.06
CA ALA A 126 8.11 5.85 53.36
C ALA A 126 7.25 5.45 52.13
N GLU A 127 6.67 4.24 52.20
CA GLU A 127 5.32 3.80 51.81
C GLU A 127 4.85 3.76 50.32
N PRO A 128 4.25 2.65 49.84
CA PRO A 128 3.72 2.53 48.48
C PRO A 128 2.51 3.45 48.26
N GLU A 129 2.59 4.22 47.18
CA GLU A 129 1.54 5.13 46.70
C GLU A 129 0.26 4.34 46.34
N ALA A 130 -0.85 4.68 47.01
CA ALA A 130 -2.14 4.01 46.83
C ALA A 130 -2.74 4.29 45.43
N PRO A 131 -3.45 3.32 44.82
CA PRO A 131 -4.03 3.50 43.49
C PRO A 131 -5.11 4.61 43.46
N PRO A 132 -5.31 5.27 42.31
CA PRO A 132 -6.28 6.35 42.18
C PRO A 132 -7.69 5.84 42.49
N ARG A 133 -8.35 6.45 43.48
CA ARG A 133 -9.72 6.11 43.84
C ARG A 133 -10.67 6.62 42.75
N THR A 134 -11.30 5.70 42.02
CA THR A 134 -12.37 6.05 41.08
C THR A 134 -13.52 6.71 41.85
N ARG A 135 -14.07 7.81 41.31
CA ARG A 135 -15.24 8.47 41.91
C ARG A 135 -16.42 7.51 41.86
N ALA A 136 -16.91 7.09 43.03
CA ALA A 136 -18.12 6.30 43.13
C ALA A 136 -19.31 7.12 42.57
N LEU A 137 -20.00 6.56 41.57
CA LEU A 137 -21.25 7.13 41.05
C LEU A 137 -22.30 7.19 42.17
N ASN A 138 -23.16 8.21 42.15
CA ASN A 138 -24.21 8.38 43.15
C ASN A 138 -25.12 7.14 43.19
N PRO A 139 -25.50 6.63 44.38
CA PRO A 139 -26.29 5.40 44.51
C PRO A 139 -27.59 5.43 43.70
N ALA A 140 -28.29 6.56 43.65
CA ALA A 140 -29.53 6.68 42.87
C ALA A 140 -29.31 6.51 41.35
N LEU A 141 -28.19 7.00 40.83
CA LEU A 141 -27.83 6.78 39.42
C LEU A 141 -27.41 5.33 39.17
N SER A 142 -26.75 4.67 40.12
CA SER A 142 -26.38 3.27 39.99
C SER A 142 -27.59 2.34 39.94
N ASP A 143 -28.67 2.70 40.64
CA ASP A 143 -29.92 1.95 40.62
C ASP A 143 -30.67 2.15 39.30
N ILE A 144 -30.71 3.39 38.78
CA ILE A 144 -31.28 3.69 37.45
C ILE A 144 -30.51 2.95 36.34
N LEU A 145 -29.17 2.96 36.39
CA LEU A 145 -28.34 2.25 35.41
C LEU A 145 -28.52 0.73 35.48
N ARG A 146 -28.78 0.18 36.66
CA ARG A 146 -29.10 -1.24 36.83
C ARG A 146 -30.47 -1.58 36.25
N GLU A 147 -31.47 -0.75 36.51
CA GLU A 147 -32.83 -0.93 35.97
C GLU A 147 -32.86 -0.81 34.44
N GLU A 148 -32.15 0.15 33.86
CA GLU A 148 -32.01 0.25 32.40
C GLU A 148 -31.21 -0.93 31.82
N ALA A 149 -30.12 -1.36 32.46
CA ALA A 149 -29.37 -2.52 32.01
C ALA A 149 -30.23 -3.80 32.00
N GLU A 150 -31.07 -4.00 33.01
CA GLU A 150 -32.01 -5.13 33.07
C GLU A 150 -33.09 -5.04 31.98
N ARG A 151 -33.64 -3.84 31.76
CA ARG A 151 -34.62 -3.57 30.71
C ARG A 151 -34.04 -3.81 29.32
N GLU A 152 -32.84 -3.31 29.04
CA GLU A 152 -32.16 -3.50 27.76
C GLU A 152 -31.76 -4.96 27.55
N ALA A 153 -31.29 -5.66 28.60
CA ALA A 153 -30.98 -7.09 28.52
C ALA A 153 -32.23 -7.93 28.21
N ALA A 154 -33.38 -7.60 28.80
CA ALA A 154 -34.65 -8.26 28.51
C ALA A 154 -35.10 -8.01 27.05
N LEU A 155 -34.93 -6.79 26.53
CA LEU A 155 -35.21 -6.46 25.14
C LEU A 155 -34.28 -7.23 24.18
N ARG A 156 -32.97 -7.26 24.45
CA ARG A 156 -32.02 -8.05 23.65
C ARG A 156 -32.30 -9.54 23.71
N ALA A 157 -32.71 -10.08 24.85
CA ALA A 157 -33.04 -11.49 24.97
C ALA A 157 -34.29 -11.87 24.14
N ALA A 158 -35.25 -10.94 24.03
CA ALA A 158 -36.42 -11.11 23.18
C ALA A 158 -36.08 -11.00 21.67
N GLU A 159 -35.17 -10.10 21.29
CA GLU A 159 -34.72 -9.91 19.90
C GLU A 159 -33.71 -10.99 19.43
N GLY A 160 -32.87 -11.48 20.34
CA GLY A 160 -31.77 -12.42 20.07
C GLY A 160 -32.20 -13.82 19.63
N HIS A 161 -33.49 -14.15 19.65
CA HIS A 161 -34.01 -15.39 19.05
C HIS A 161 -34.18 -15.31 17.53
N SER A 162 -34.01 -14.13 16.92
CA SER A 162 -34.22 -13.89 15.48
C SER A 162 -32.94 -13.61 14.69
N LEU A 163 -31.79 -13.48 15.36
CA LEU A 163 -30.50 -13.21 14.73
C LEU A 163 -29.62 -14.46 14.85
N GLU A 164 -29.38 -15.16 13.74
CA GLU A 164 -28.30 -16.13 13.66
C GLU A 164 -27.00 -15.41 14.02
N THR A 165 -26.46 -15.73 15.18
CA THR A 165 -25.22 -15.13 15.68
C THR A 165 -24.10 -15.60 14.78
N GLN A 166 -23.76 -14.78 13.79
CA GLN A 166 -22.56 -14.97 12.99
C GLN A 166 -21.39 -14.81 13.96
N PRO A 167 -20.62 -15.87 14.24
CA PRO A 167 -19.51 -15.76 15.18
C PRO A 167 -18.54 -14.70 14.65
N ASP A 168 -18.02 -13.93 15.60
CA ASP A 168 -17.03 -12.87 15.44
C ASP A 168 -16.05 -13.21 14.30
N LEU A 169 -15.97 -12.30 13.31
CA LEU A 169 -15.09 -12.43 12.15
C LEU A 169 -13.67 -12.62 12.66
N GLY A 170 -13.17 -13.86 12.61
CA GLY A 170 -11.99 -14.36 13.34
C GLY A 170 -10.67 -13.64 13.07
N LEU A 171 -10.58 -12.38 13.50
CA LEU A 171 -9.44 -11.48 13.37
C LEU A 171 -8.57 -11.55 14.63
N GLU A 172 -9.13 -11.71 15.84
CA GLU A 172 -8.36 -12.15 17.02
C GLU A 172 -7.84 -13.58 16.87
N ALA A 173 -8.57 -14.44 16.16
CA ALA A 173 -8.08 -15.75 15.81
C ALA A 173 -6.88 -15.67 14.87
N ALA A 174 -6.74 -14.64 14.02
CA ALA A 174 -5.68 -14.57 13.01
C ALA A 174 -4.26 -14.59 13.62
N ALA A 175 -4.03 -13.88 14.74
CA ALA A 175 -2.73 -13.85 15.41
C ALA A 175 -2.36 -15.18 16.09
N THR A 176 -3.33 -15.97 16.54
CA THR A 176 -3.13 -17.34 17.06
C THR A 176 -3.31 -18.43 15.98
N ALA A 177 -3.89 -18.06 14.83
CA ALA A 177 -4.18 -18.93 13.70
C ALA A 177 -3.03 -19.00 12.69
N GLU A 178 -2.02 -18.14 12.74
CA GLU A 178 -0.78 -18.38 11.98
C GLU A 178 -0.14 -19.71 12.42
N ASP A 179 -0.06 -19.95 13.73
CA ASP A 179 0.36 -21.24 14.29
C ASP A 179 -0.65 -22.36 13.98
N GLY A 180 -1.94 -22.06 13.98
CA GLY A 180 -3.01 -22.99 13.62
C GLY A 180 -2.99 -23.41 12.15
N ALA A 181 -2.71 -22.50 11.23
CA ALA A 181 -2.61 -22.73 9.79
C ALA A 181 -1.35 -23.53 9.45
N ALA A 182 -0.23 -23.23 10.11
CA ALA A 182 0.99 -24.02 10.01
C ALA A 182 0.81 -25.46 10.57
N ARG A 183 0.00 -25.64 11.63
CA ARG A 183 -0.37 -26.97 12.14
C ARG A 183 -1.30 -27.72 11.17
N ARG A 184 -2.34 -27.06 10.63
CA ARG A 184 -3.28 -27.66 9.67
C ARG A 184 -2.60 -28.09 8.37
N SER A 185 -1.68 -27.28 7.84
CA SER A 185 -0.91 -27.63 6.64
C SER A 185 0.00 -28.84 6.87
N ARG A 186 0.65 -28.95 8.04
CA ARG A 186 1.42 -30.15 8.41
C ARG A 186 0.54 -31.39 8.53
N GLN A 187 -0.61 -31.30 9.18
CA GLN A 187 -1.57 -32.42 9.28
C GLN A 187 -2.12 -32.85 7.92
N ALA A 188 -2.39 -31.90 7.01
CA ALA A 188 -2.83 -32.21 5.66
C ALA A 188 -1.76 -32.97 4.86
N ARG A 189 -0.48 -32.55 4.97
CA ARG A 189 0.66 -33.25 4.35
C ARG A 189 0.83 -34.65 4.93
N ASP A 190 0.74 -34.82 6.24
CA ASP A 190 0.81 -36.13 6.89
C ASP A 190 -0.34 -37.05 6.46
N ARG A 191 -1.54 -36.50 6.31
CA ARG A 191 -2.70 -37.26 5.82
C ARG A 191 -2.49 -37.69 4.37
N MET A 192 -2.00 -36.80 3.51
CA MET A 192 -1.68 -37.13 2.12
C MET A 192 -0.57 -38.17 2.00
N ALA A 193 0.46 -38.09 2.85
CA ALA A 193 1.54 -39.08 2.91
C ALA A 193 1.00 -40.47 3.25
N ARG A 194 0.14 -40.58 4.27
CA ARG A 194 -0.50 -41.86 4.63
C ARG A 194 -1.38 -42.43 3.53
N ILE A 195 -2.14 -41.58 2.84
CA ILE A 195 -2.99 -42.00 1.71
C ILE A 195 -2.12 -42.52 0.55
N ARG A 196 -0.96 -41.91 0.31
CA ARG A 196 -0.01 -42.36 -0.71
C ARG A 196 0.84 -43.56 -0.26
N GLY A 197 0.68 -44.03 0.98
CA GLY A 197 1.43 -45.16 1.53
C GLY A 197 2.84 -44.81 1.99
N GLU A 198 3.15 -43.51 2.11
CA GLU A 198 4.43 -43.02 2.61
C GLU A 198 4.39 -42.75 4.12
N ASP A 199 5.51 -43.05 4.80
CA ASP A 199 5.65 -42.77 6.22
C ASP A 199 5.96 -41.27 6.44
N PRO A 200 5.09 -40.49 7.12
CA PRO A 200 5.28 -39.06 7.32
C PRO A 200 6.58 -38.71 8.06
N ARG A 201 7.09 -39.62 8.91
CA ARG A 201 8.36 -39.42 9.62
C ARG A 201 9.56 -39.47 8.68
N GLN A 202 9.52 -40.30 7.65
CA GLN A 202 10.59 -40.44 6.67
C GLN A 202 10.60 -39.27 5.67
N LEU A 203 9.43 -38.72 5.34
CA LEU A 203 9.32 -37.51 4.52
C LEU A 203 9.85 -36.28 5.27
N ALA A 204 9.49 -36.12 6.55
CA ALA A 204 10.03 -35.06 7.39
C ALA A 204 11.56 -35.16 7.55
N ALA A 205 12.10 -36.36 7.74
CA ALA A 205 13.54 -36.61 7.80
C ALA A 205 14.26 -36.41 6.45
N ALA A 206 13.58 -36.63 5.32
CA ALA A 206 14.10 -36.36 3.99
C ALA A 206 14.15 -34.85 3.69
N GLU A 207 13.16 -34.09 4.16
CA GLU A 207 13.11 -32.63 4.04
C GLU A 207 14.19 -31.94 4.89
N THR A 208 14.56 -32.54 6.03
CA THR A 208 15.68 -32.10 6.88
C THR A 208 17.05 -32.60 6.41
N GLY A 209 17.12 -33.38 5.31
CA GLY A 209 18.37 -33.76 4.65
C GLY A 209 19.02 -35.07 5.13
N SER A 210 18.33 -35.88 5.95
CA SER A 210 18.87 -37.13 6.52
C SER A 210 18.76 -38.36 5.60
N ARG A 211 18.41 -38.18 4.31
CA ARG A 211 18.34 -39.28 3.30
C ARG A 211 19.71 -39.65 2.71
N LYS A 212 20.75 -38.88 3.00
CA LYS A 212 22.10 -39.02 2.43
C LYS A 212 22.89 -40.22 2.98
N GLU A 213 22.27 -41.06 3.81
CA GLU A 213 22.95 -42.13 4.56
C GLU A 213 22.34 -43.52 4.33
N LEU A 214 21.32 -43.64 3.48
CA LEU A 214 20.54 -44.89 3.31
C LEU A 214 20.33 -45.34 1.86
N LEU A 215 20.99 -44.70 0.91
CA LEU A 215 21.07 -45.15 -0.48
C LEU A 215 22.54 -45.36 -0.84
N PRO A 216 22.92 -46.44 -1.55
CA PRO A 216 24.27 -46.59 -2.10
C PRO A 216 24.66 -45.34 -2.90
N ASP A 217 25.84 -44.78 -2.61
CA ASP A 217 26.26 -43.46 -3.10
C ASP A 217 26.43 -43.46 -4.63
N ILE A 218 25.72 -42.56 -5.29
CA ILE A 218 25.77 -42.39 -6.75
C ILE A 218 27.13 -41.86 -7.21
N GLU A 219 27.88 -41.21 -6.31
CA GLU A 219 29.28 -40.83 -6.50
C GLU A 219 30.26 -42.03 -6.55
N GLU A 220 29.96 -43.15 -5.89
CA GLU A 220 30.78 -44.37 -5.97
C GLU A 220 30.59 -45.08 -7.32
N ILE A 221 29.35 -45.13 -7.82
CA ILE A 221 29.03 -45.70 -9.14
C ILE A 221 29.64 -44.85 -10.27
N ASN A 222 29.62 -43.52 -10.17
CA ASN A 222 30.23 -42.66 -11.20
C ASN A 222 31.76 -42.63 -11.12
N SER A 223 32.36 -42.79 -9.93
CA SER A 223 33.81 -42.83 -9.78
C SER A 223 34.42 -44.15 -10.28
N THR A 224 33.74 -45.28 -10.09
CA THR A 224 34.17 -46.56 -10.68
C THR A 224 34.05 -46.58 -12.21
N LEU A 225 33.03 -45.91 -12.78
CA LEU A 225 32.87 -45.77 -14.24
C LEU A 225 33.85 -44.77 -14.87
N ARG A 226 34.25 -43.71 -14.15
CA ARG A 226 35.17 -42.68 -14.66
C ARG A 226 36.66 -43.05 -14.45
N SER A 227 36.98 -43.92 -13.49
CA SER A 227 38.33 -44.44 -13.24
C SER A 227 38.78 -45.50 -14.26
N ALA A 228 37.84 -46.30 -14.80
CA ALA A 228 38.13 -47.33 -15.82
C ALA A 228 38.38 -46.77 -17.23
N GLY A 229 38.15 -45.47 -17.47
CA GLY A 229 38.28 -44.87 -18.80
C GLY A 229 38.55 -43.37 -18.74
N SER A 230 39.80 -42.98 -18.51
CA SER A 230 40.49 -41.87 -19.20
C SER A 230 41.80 -41.51 -18.51
N ALA A 231 42.88 -41.44 -19.29
CA ALA A 231 44.13 -40.80 -18.91
C ALA A 231 43.90 -39.31 -18.66
N ALA A 232 44.43 -38.79 -17.54
CA ALA A 232 44.21 -37.44 -17.06
C ALA A 232 44.93 -36.36 -17.92
N PRO A 233 44.27 -35.23 -18.25
CA PRO A 233 44.96 -33.99 -18.58
C PRO A 233 45.40 -33.24 -17.29
N PRO A 234 46.41 -32.36 -17.36
CA PRO A 234 46.98 -31.72 -16.18
C PRO A 234 46.02 -30.73 -15.51
N LEU A 235 46.16 -30.64 -14.19
CA LEU A 235 45.33 -29.90 -13.25
C LEU A 235 45.21 -28.41 -13.62
N GLN A 236 43.97 -27.93 -13.70
CA GLN A 236 43.63 -26.53 -13.46
C GLN A 236 43.12 -26.42 -12.01
N PRO A 237 43.57 -25.44 -11.22
CA PRO A 237 43.06 -25.25 -9.86
C PRO A 237 41.56 -24.93 -9.94
N ALA A 238 40.75 -25.83 -9.38
CA ALA A 238 39.32 -25.69 -9.31
C ALA A 238 38.98 -24.38 -8.58
N SER A 239 38.35 -23.46 -9.29
CA SER A 239 37.68 -22.32 -8.66
C SER A 239 36.60 -22.87 -7.73
N ALA A 240 36.69 -22.50 -6.45
CA ALA A 240 35.70 -22.83 -5.45
C ALA A 240 34.32 -22.35 -5.93
N GLN A 241 33.39 -23.28 -6.19
CA GLN A 241 32.01 -22.94 -6.48
C GLN A 241 31.40 -22.27 -5.24
N PRO A 242 30.87 -21.04 -5.34
CA PRO A 242 30.22 -20.39 -4.21
C PRO A 242 28.91 -21.11 -3.88
N PRO A 243 28.51 -21.18 -2.59
CA PRO A 243 27.28 -21.85 -2.18
C PRO A 243 26.06 -21.16 -2.81
N VAL A 244 25.13 -21.96 -3.33
CA VAL A 244 23.83 -21.51 -3.86
C VAL A 244 23.05 -20.77 -2.76
N GLN A 245 23.03 -19.45 -2.84
CA GLN A 245 22.29 -18.61 -1.91
C GLN A 245 20.78 -18.78 -2.12
N ARG A 246 20.06 -19.19 -1.07
CA ARG A 246 18.59 -19.20 -1.07
C ARG A 246 18.09 -17.77 -1.33
N LYS A 247 17.27 -17.62 -2.37
CA LYS A 247 16.75 -16.33 -2.87
C LYS A 247 15.87 -15.63 -1.82
N ARG A 248 16.47 -14.81 -0.96
CA ARG A 248 15.81 -13.78 -0.13
C ARG A 248 15.65 -12.44 -0.90
N SER A 249 15.79 -12.46 -2.22
CA SER A 249 15.84 -11.26 -3.06
C SER A 249 14.51 -10.50 -3.13
N PHE A 250 13.37 -11.19 -3.04
CA PHE A 250 12.05 -10.54 -3.10
C PHE A 250 11.75 -9.69 -1.86
N ALA A 251 11.98 -10.23 -0.65
CA ALA A 251 11.74 -9.50 0.59
C ALA A 251 12.62 -8.24 0.72
N ARG A 252 13.85 -8.28 0.19
CA ARG A 252 14.75 -7.11 0.15
C ARG A 252 14.27 -6.02 -0.81
N GLY A 253 13.72 -6.40 -1.96
CA GLY A 253 13.13 -5.44 -2.90
C GLY A 253 11.86 -4.79 -2.34
N PHE A 254 10.99 -5.58 -1.73
CA PHE A 254 9.80 -5.08 -1.06
C PHE A 254 10.15 -4.16 0.11
N SER A 255 11.11 -4.53 0.98
CA SER A 255 11.53 -3.67 2.08
C SER A 255 12.12 -2.34 1.60
N LEU A 256 12.91 -2.36 0.51
CA LEU A 256 13.42 -1.12 -0.10
C LEU A 256 12.29 -0.24 -0.63
N SER A 257 11.25 -0.83 -1.21
CA SER A 257 10.09 -0.09 -1.71
C SER A 257 9.29 0.55 -0.58
N VAL A 258 9.08 -0.17 0.52
CA VAL A 258 8.41 0.35 1.72
C VAL A 258 9.23 1.48 2.35
N ILE A 259 10.55 1.32 2.46
CA ILE A 259 11.44 2.38 2.97
C ILE A 259 11.36 3.61 2.06
N ALA A 260 11.40 3.44 0.73
CA ALA A 260 11.29 4.56 -0.20
C ALA A 260 9.93 5.28 -0.08
N ALA A 261 8.84 4.54 0.12
CA ALA A 261 7.52 5.13 0.37
C ALA A 261 7.49 5.93 1.68
N LEU A 262 8.09 5.41 2.76
CA LEU A 262 8.20 6.14 4.02
C LEU A 262 9.05 7.42 3.88
N VAL A 263 10.12 7.38 3.09
CA VAL A 263 10.93 8.57 2.80
C VAL A 263 10.13 9.61 2.02
N MET A 264 9.36 9.21 0.99
CA MET A 264 8.45 10.11 0.26
C MET A 264 7.42 10.77 1.17
N VAL A 265 6.84 10.02 2.12
CA VAL A 265 5.91 10.54 3.13
C VAL A 265 6.62 11.53 4.06
N MET A 266 7.83 11.21 4.53
CA MET A 266 8.63 12.10 5.37
C MET A 266 8.97 13.42 4.64
N ILE A 267 9.31 13.35 3.34
CA ILE A 267 9.56 14.54 2.50
C ILE A 267 8.29 15.39 2.38
N TYR A 268 7.12 14.77 2.21
CA TYR A 268 5.83 15.48 2.14
C TYR A 268 5.53 16.21 3.46
N ASP A 269 5.66 15.52 4.59
CA ASP A 269 5.34 16.07 5.92
C ASP A 269 6.31 17.20 6.32
N ASN A 270 7.58 17.08 5.90
CA ASN A 270 8.62 18.06 6.20
C ASN A 270 8.87 19.02 5.02
N ALA A 271 7.96 19.14 4.05
CA ALA A 271 8.20 19.91 2.82
C ALA A 271 8.56 21.38 3.12
N THR A 272 7.91 22.00 4.10
CA THR A 272 8.17 23.38 4.55
C THR A 272 9.53 23.53 5.22
N LEU A 273 9.90 22.58 6.09
CA LEU A 273 11.22 22.57 6.73
C LEU A 273 12.34 22.41 5.69
N ILE A 274 12.11 21.60 4.65
CA ILE A 274 13.10 21.35 3.59
C ILE A 274 13.23 22.59 2.69
N SER A 275 12.15 23.28 2.34
CA SER A 275 12.22 24.50 1.51
C SER A 275 12.93 25.65 2.20
N GLU A 276 12.80 25.78 3.52
CA GLU A 276 13.56 26.76 4.31
C GLU A 276 15.07 26.52 4.29
N LYS A 277 15.51 25.25 4.31
CA LYS A 277 16.94 24.90 4.33
C LYS A 277 17.54 24.80 2.93
N LEU A 278 16.75 24.36 1.95
CA LEU A 278 17.14 24.23 0.55
C LEU A 278 16.13 24.97 -0.35
N PRO A 279 16.26 26.30 -0.52
CA PRO A 279 15.34 27.08 -1.36
C PRO A 279 15.39 26.67 -2.83
N GLN A 280 16.49 26.05 -3.28
CA GLN A 280 16.61 25.50 -4.63
C GLN A 280 15.69 24.29 -4.91
N ALA A 281 15.23 23.58 -3.87
CA ALA A 281 14.35 22.41 -4.01
C ALA A 281 12.86 22.78 -3.99
N ASP A 282 12.53 24.03 -3.64
CA ASP A 282 11.17 24.54 -3.48
C ASP A 282 10.23 24.32 -4.70
N PRO A 283 10.64 24.58 -5.96
CA PRO A 283 9.77 24.32 -7.10
C PRO A 283 9.48 22.82 -7.32
N ALA A 284 10.41 21.94 -6.97
CA ALA A 284 10.19 20.50 -7.08
C ALA A 284 9.29 19.99 -5.94
N LEU A 285 9.53 20.46 -4.71
CA LEU A 285 8.72 20.10 -3.54
C LEU A 285 7.27 20.57 -3.67
N SER A 286 7.05 21.81 -4.10
CA SER A 286 5.70 22.34 -4.33
C SER A 286 4.93 21.56 -5.38
N SER A 287 5.58 21.16 -6.48
CA SER A 287 4.96 20.31 -7.51
C SER A 287 4.57 18.93 -6.97
N TYR A 288 5.44 18.32 -6.15
CA TYR A 288 5.19 17.03 -5.53
C TYR A 288 4.04 17.09 -4.50
N VAL A 289 4.09 18.07 -3.59
CA VAL A 289 3.04 18.28 -2.58
C VAL A 289 1.70 18.55 -3.25
N GLY A 290 1.65 19.42 -4.25
CA GLY A 290 0.42 19.71 -4.99
C GLY A 290 -0.20 18.47 -5.66
N TRP A 291 0.62 17.59 -6.24
CA TRP A 291 0.13 16.33 -6.80
C TRP A 291 -0.43 15.39 -5.73
N VAL A 292 0.25 15.27 -4.59
CA VAL A 292 -0.23 14.45 -3.45
C VAL A 292 -1.54 15.02 -2.89
N ASP A 293 -1.66 16.34 -2.75
CA ASP A 293 -2.87 16.99 -2.24
C ASP A 293 -4.05 16.78 -3.18
N GLN A 294 -3.83 16.90 -4.49
CA GLN A 294 -4.86 16.63 -5.48
C GLN A 294 -5.33 15.16 -5.42
N ALA A 295 -4.40 14.21 -5.26
CA ALA A 295 -4.74 12.81 -5.09
C ALA A 295 -5.52 12.54 -3.79
N ARG A 296 -5.19 13.23 -2.70
CA ARG A 296 -5.91 13.13 -1.41
C ARG A 296 -7.32 13.67 -1.51
N LEU A 297 -7.49 14.85 -2.10
CA LEU A 297 -8.80 15.48 -2.29
C LEU A 297 -9.68 14.65 -3.23
N TRP A 298 -9.09 14.07 -4.28
CA TRP A 298 -9.80 13.14 -5.15
C TRP A 298 -10.29 11.90 -4.39
N LEU A 299 -9.45 11.32 -3.53
CA LEU A 299 -9.85 10.16 -2.72
C LEU A 299 -10.96 10.52 -1.72
N ASP A 300 -10.87 11.70 -1.09
CA ASP A 300 -11.87 12.21 -0.15
C ASP A 300 -13.23 12.44 -0.84
N ASP A 301 -13.24 13.00 -2.06
CA ASP A 301 -14.46 13.17 -2.86
C ASP A 301 -15.11 11.82 -3.21
N GLN A 302 -14.30 10.82 -3.59
CA GLN A 302 -14.78 9.47 -3.82
C GLN A 302 -15.42 8.86 -2.57
N VAL A 303 -14.80 9.01 -1.39
CA VAL A 303 -15.34 8.50 -0.12
C VAL A 303 -16.63 9.23 0.27
N LYS A 304 -16.71 10.55 0.07
CA LYS A 304 -17.92 11.35 0.31
C LYS A 304 -19.06 10.94 -0.63
N SER A 305 -18.78 10.68 -1.90
CA SER A 305 -19.80 10.22 -2.84
C SER A 305 -20.42 8.88 -2.41
N LEU A 306 -19.63 7.97 -1.87
CA LEU A 306 -20.09 6.66 -1.39
C LEU A 306 -20.88 6.74 -0.09
N THR A 307 -20.53 7.68 0.79
CA THR A 307 -21.17 7.86 2.11
C THR A 307 -22.40 8.77 2.06
N SER A 308 -22.48 9.70 1.10
CA SER A 308 -23.64 10.57 0.88
C SER A 308 -24.77 9.93 0.08
N ALA A 309 -24.50 8.84 -0.63
CA ALA A 309 -25.49 8.06 -1.38
C ALA A 309 -26.32 7.10 -0.51
N GLN A 310 -26.18 7.16 0.82
CA GLN A 310 -26.78 6.27 1.81
C GLN A 310 -27.61 7.07 2.81
#